data_AF-A0A800F3Z4-F1
#
_entry.id   AF-A0A800F3Z4-F1
#
_cell.length_a   1.000
_cell.length_b   1.000
_cell.length_c   1.000
_cell.angle_alpha   90.00
_cell.angle_beta   90.00
_cell.angle_gamma   90.00
#
_symmetry.space_group_name_H-M   'P 1'
#
loop_
_entity.id
_entity.type
_entity.pdbx_description
1 polymer ?
#
loop_
_entity_poly.entity_id
_entity_poly.type
_entity_poly.pdbx_seq_one_letter_code
_entity_poly.pdbx_strand_id
1 'polypeptide(L)'
;MIRSLLIANRGEIAVRILRAARERGIRTVAVFSEPDRLAPHVLEADEAYLIGPAASSESYLRADKLIDLARASGAEAIHPGYGFLAERASFARAVEDAGLIFVGPTSETIAAMGDKTEARRRMSSAGVPIVPGMTETVCDVAAARAAAADIGFPVLLKASAGGGGKGMRVVESGPELERAFEAAQREALAAFGDDSMYIERYLDRPRHIEIQVLGDSEGNVVHLGERECSIQRRHQKLIEEAPSPVLSPEARTAMGEAAVRAAEAVDYRGAGTVEFLYQDDEFYFLEMNTRLQVEHPVTELVTGVDLVDWQLRVASGEALDFRQEDVVMKGHSIECRITSEDPSAGFLPSTGLITRFETPTGPGVRWDGGVAEGFEVSLHYDPLLGKLIVHAPTRALAISRMARALDALVLGGVETSASFHRRVMNETDFRSGSFSTRYVEQHTELLESDVAREVPADGTTGTLRAAAVAAALLEEEHRRRHCTPRIGVNGSNSLSAWRAAVGPWGGEPR
;
A
#
# COMPACT_ATOMS: atom_id res chain seq x y z
N MET A 1 -18.14 10.26 20.87
CA MET A 1 -17.87 10.74 19.50
C MET A 1 -16.63 11.61 19.54
N ILE A 2 -15.62 11.27 18.74
CA ILE A 2 -14.35 12.00 18.65
C ILE A 2 -14.60 13.38 18.03
N ARG A 3 -14.08 14.44 18.65
CA ARG A 3 -14.18 15.82 18.16
C ARG A 3 -12.84 16.41 17.73
N SER A 4 -11.74 15.86 18.23
CA SER A 4 -10.40 16.25 17.82
C SER A 4 -9.48 15.03 17.73
N LEU A 5 -8.76 14.92 16.62
CA LEU A 5 -7.96 13.76 16.25
C LEU A 5 -6.52 14.19 15.93
N LEU A 6 -5.54 13.58 16.62
CA LEU A 6 -4.13 13.66 16.22
C LEU A 6 -3.80 12.52 15.26
N ILE A 7 -3.15 12.85 14.15
CA ILE A 7 -2.73 11.88 13.14
C ILE A 7 -1.24 11.61 13.36
N ALA A 8 -0.91 10.45 13.93
CA ALA A 8 0.45 10.05 14.24
C ALA A 8 1.14 9.40 13.02
N ASN A 9 1.10 10.08 11.88
CA ASN A 9 1.68 9.60 10.62
C ASN A 9 2.00 10.79 9.68
N ARG A 10 2.47 10.49 8.47
CA ARG A 10 2.87 11.46 7.42
C ARG A 10 2.39 11.03 6.04
N GLY A 11 2.60 11.89 5.04
CA GLY A 11 2.42 11.54 3.63
C GLY A 11 0.96 11.26 3.29
N GLU A 12 0.74 10.36 2.32
CA GLU A 12 -0.60 10.13 1.74
C GLU A 12 -1.63 9.71 2.79
N ILE A 13 -1.25 8.81 3.71
CA ILE A 13 -2.19 8.27 4.69
C ILE A 13 -2.64 9.34 5.69
N ALA A 14 -1.76 10.27 6.04
CA ALA A 14 -2.13 11.37 6.90
C ALA A 14 -3.14 12.30 6.20
N VAL A 15 -2.98 12.56 4.90
CA VAL A 15 -3.95 13.29 4.08
C VAL A 15 -5.27 12.53 3.99
N ARG A 16 -5.24 11.22 3.78
CA ARG A 16 -6.43 10.36 3.70
C ARG A 16 -7.26 10.40 4.99
N ILE A 17 -6.61 10.30 6.15
CA ILE A 17 -7.25 10.36 7.47
C ILE A 17 -7.83 11.75 7.74
N LEU A 18 -7.07 12.80 7.40
CA LEU A 18 -7.49 14.17 7.55
C LEU A 18 -8.78 14.46 6.76
N ARG A 19 -8.88 13.97 5.52
CA ARG A 19 -10.07 14.13 4.68
C ARG A 19 -11.30 13.47 5.31
N ALA A 20 -11.19 12.21 5.76
CA ALA A 20 -12.28 11.53 6.45
C ALA A 20 -12.70 12.26 7.75
N ALA A 21 -11.73 12.68 8.56
CA ALA A 21 -11.99 13.41 9.79
C ALA A 21 -12.72 14.75 9.51
N ARG A 22 -12.28 15.49 8.49
CA ARG A 22 -12.89 16.76 8.09
C ARG A 22 -14.32 16.60 7.60
N GLU A 23 -14.62 15.56 6.84
CA GLU A 23 -15.99 15.24 6.38
C GLU A 23 -16.94 14.97 7.57
N ARG A 24 -16.41 14.43 8.68
CA ARG A 24 -17.15 14.26 9.94
C ARG A 24 -17.13 15.50 10.86
N GLY A 25 -16.51 16.60 10.45
CA GLY A 25 -16.37 17.80 11.28
C GLY A 25 -15.45 17.63 12.49
N ILE A 26 -14.50 16.68 12.44
CA ILE A 26 -13.51 16.43 13.49
C ILE A 26 -12.30 17.35 13.27
N ARG A 27 -11.88 18.08 14.30
CA ARG A 27 -10.66 18.92 14.26
C ARG A 27 -9.42 18.04 14.13
N THR A 28 -8.54 18.37 13.19
CA THR A 28 -7.36 17.58 12.83
C THR A 28 -6.06 18.21 13.30
N VAL A 29 -5.21 17.40 13.94
CA VAL A 29 -3.87 17.78 14.39
C VAL A 29 -2.84 16.90 13.68
N ALA A 30 -2.04 17.50 12.82
CA ALA A 30 -0.92 16.84 12.15
C ALA A 30 0.37 16.95 12.96
N VAL A 31 1.25 15.97 12.78
CA VAL A 31 2.63 16.00 13.27
C VAL A 31 3.58 15.96 12.10
N PHE A 32 4.74 16.60 12.23
CA PHE A 32 5.74 16.58 11.17
C PHE A 32 7.17 16.64 11.68
N SER A 33 8.06 16.03 10.90
CA SER A 33 9.50 16.16 11.03
C SER A 33 10.02 17.39 10.27
N GLU A 34 11.26 17.83 10.52
CA GLU A 34 11.85 18.97 9.79
C GLU A 34 11.75 18.86 8.24
N PRO A 35 12.07 17.71 7.59
CA PRO A 35 11.89 17.56 6.14
C PRO A 35 10.44 17.67 5.65
N ASP A 36 9.47 17.32 6.48
CA ASP A 36 8.05 17.29 6.08
C ASP A 36 7.34 18.64 6.27
N ARG A 37 8.06 19.71 6.61
CA ARG A 37 7.47 21.02 6.93
C ARG A 37 6.51 21.57 5.87
N LEU A 38 6.76 21.26 4.61
CA LEU A 38 5.94 21.70 3.47
C LEU A 38 5.12 20.55 2.86
N ALA A 39 5.02 19.40 3.53
CA ALA A 39 4.24 18.27 3.05
C ALA A 39 2.72 18.61 3.07
N PRO A 40 1.93 18.07 2.12
CA PRO A 40 0.48 18.30 2.07
C PRO A 40 -0.25 18.04 3.39
N HIS A 41 0.09 16.99 4.14
CA HIS A 41 -0.60 16.68 5.40
C HIS A 41 -0.41 17.75 6.49
N VAL A 42 0.70 18.52 6.42
CA VAL A 42 0.96 19.65 7.33
C VAL A 42 0.14 20.86 6.93
N LEU A 43 0.07 21.14 5.63
CA LEU A 43 -0.61 22.30 5.08
C LEU A 43 -2.14 22.15 5.08
N GLU A 44 -2.63 20.91 5.00
CA GLU A 44 -4.05 20.62 4.99
C GLU A 44 -4.66 20.58 6.41
N ALA A 45 -3.88 20.34 7.47
CA ALA A 45 -4.42 20.15 8.83
C ALA A 45 -4.87 21.45 9.47
N ASP A 46 -5.79 21.36 10.44
CA ASP A 46 -6.24 22.54 11.17
C ASP A 46 -5.11 23.09 12.05
N GLU A 47 -4.31 22.18 12.65
CA GLU A 47 -3.08 22.49 13.37
C GLU A 47 -1.97 21.48 13.04
N ALA A 48 -0.73 21.93 13.05
CA ALA A 48 0.42 21.06 12.80
C ALA A 48 1.60 21.41 13.71
N TYR A 49 2.28 20.37 14.24
CA TYR A 49 3.38 20.53 15.19
C TYR A 49 4.64 19.77 14.79
N LEU A 50 5.78 20.44 14.95
CA LEU A 50 7.10 19.85 14.74
C LEU A 50 7.42 18.86 15.89
N ILE A 51 7.71 17.62 15.55
CA ILE A 51 8.02 16.55 16.53
C ILE A 51 9.50 16.18 16.59
N GLY A 52 10.32 16.61 15.63
CA GLY A 52 11.76 16.40 15.66
C GLY A 52 12.44 16.44 14.30
N PRO A 53 13.72 16.01 14.26
CA PRO A 53 14.51 15.94 13.03
C PRO A 53 14.04 14.80 12.12
N ALA A 54 14.73 14.63 10.99
CA ALA A 54 14.43 13.62 9.97
C ALA A 54 14.45 12.17 10.46
N ALA A 55 15.30 11.84 11.43
CA ALA A 55 15.43 10.47 11.93
C ALA A 55 14.13 10.04 12.63
N SER A 56 13.45 9.02 12.08
CA SER A 56 12.16 8.55 12.60
C SER A 56 12.23 8.11 14.07
N SER A 57 13.37 7.57 14.53
CA SER A 57 13.65 7.23 15.93
C SER A 57 13.60 8.43 16.88
N GLU A 58 13.77 9.65 16.36
CA GLU A 58 13.76 10.91 17.10
C GLU A 58 12.48 11.74 16.84
N SER A 59 11.67 11.34 15.85
CA SER A 59 10.41 11.98 15.45
C SER A 59 9.22 11.01 15.47
N TYR A 60 8.81 10.43 14.34
CA TYR A 60 7.56 9.66 14.20
C TYR A 60 7.48 8.39 15.07
N LEU A 61 8.60 7.87 15.57
CA LEU A 61 8.65 6.71 16.48
C LEU A 61 8.72 7.10 17.97
N ARG A 62 8.63 8.40 18.30
CA ARG A 62 8.62 8.91 19.67
C ARG A 62 7.21 8.96 20.23
N ALA A 63 6.76 7.81 20.72
CA ALA A 63 5.47 7.61 21.38
C ALA A 63 5.18 8.65 22.48
N ASP A 64 6.18 8.93 23.32
CA ASP A 64 6.11 9.92 24.40
C ASP A 64 5.76 11.32 23.87
N LYS A 65 6.50 11.79 22.85
CA LYS A 65 6.24 13.09 22.23
C LYS A 65 4.85 13.18 21.61
N LEU A 66 4.39 12.12 20.95
CA LEU A 66 3.08 12.09 20.30
C LEU A 66 1.93 12.14 21.30
N ILE A 67 2.05 11.41 22.42
CA ILE A 67 1.05 11.40 23.49
C ILE A 67 1.02 12.75 24.23
N ASP A 68 2.19 13.30 24.56
CA ASP A 68 2.30 14.61 25.19
C ASP A 68 1.69 15.71 24.31
N LEU A 69 1.94 15.64 23.00
CA LEU A 69 1.36 16.56 22.04
C LEU A 69 -0.16 16.40 21.89
N ALA A 70 -0.66 15.17 21.85
CA ALA A 70 -2.11 14.91 21.81
C ALA A 70 -2.81 15.56 23.02
N ARG A 71 -2.22 15.42 24.22
CA ARG A 71 -2.72 16.07 25.43
C ARG A 71 -2.64 17.60 25.36
N ALA A 72 -1.50 18.15 24.93
CA ALA A 72 -1.29 19.59 24.87
C ALA A 72 -2.21 20.29 23.84
N SER A 73 -2.48 19.63 22.70
CA SER A 73 -3.38 20.12 21.64
C SER A 73 -4.86 19.89 21.93
N GLY A 74 -5.19 19.11 22.97
CA GLY A 74 -6.56 18.73 23.31
C GLY A 74 -7.18 17.70 22.35
N ALA A 75 -6.35 16.93 21.64
CA ALA A 75 -6.84 15.80 20.86
C ALA A 75 -7.41 14.72 21.79
N GLU A 76 -8.54 14.13 21.39
CA GLU A 76 -9.23 13.08 22.15
C GLU A 76 -8.84 11.67 21.67
N ALA A 77 -8.32 11.58 20.45
CA ALA A 77 -7.96 10.34 19.79
C ALA A 77 -6.66 10.47 19.00
N ILE A 78 -5.98 9.35 18.78
CA ILE A 78 -4.81 9.23 17.91
C ILE A 78 -5.11 8.19 16.83
N HIS A 79 -5.00 8.59 15.56
CA HIS A 79 -5.00 7.67 14.43
C HIS A 79 -3.56 7.42 13.98
N PRO A 80 -3.08 6.16 14.00
CA PRO A 80 -1.68 5.87 13.68
C PRO A 80 -1.41 5.66 12.19
N GLY A 81 -2.43 5.73 11.31
CA GLY A 81 -2.33 5.30 9.92
C GLY A 81 -1.81 3.86 9.79
N TYR A 82 -0.78 3.68 8.97
CA TYR A 82 -0.05 2.42 8.81
C TYR A 82 1.47 2.63 8.93
N GLY A 83 2.22 1.56 9.20
CA GLY A 83 3.64 1.67 9.50
C GLY A 83 3.90 2.41 10.83
N PHE A 84 5.14 2.87 11.04
CA PHE A 84 5.58 3.55 12.26
C PHE A 84 5.15 2.83 13.57
N LEU A 85 4.17 3.39 14.28
CA LEU A 85 3.70 2.90 15.57
C LEU A 85 2.34 2.17 15.47
N ALA A 86 1.75 2.04 14.27
CA ALA A 86 0.40 1.51 14.08
C ALA A 86 0.19 0.08 14.59
N GLU A 87 1.24 -0.74 14.57
CA GLU A 87 1.20 -2.14 15.05
C GLU A 87 2.06 -2.33 16.30
N ARG A 88 2.37 -1.25 17.03
CA ARG A 88 3.12 -1.34 18.29
C ARG A 88 2.16 -1.38 19.47
N ALA A 89 1.94 -2.59 20.00
CA ALA A 89 1.08 -2.81 21.17
C ALA A 89 1.42 -1.89 22.35
N SER A 90 2.72 -1.65 22.60
CA SER A 90 3.17 -0.74 23.66
C SER A 90 2.75 0.72 23.43
N PHE A 91 2.66 1.16 22.17
CA PHE A 91 2.16 2.49 21.86
C PHE A 91 0.65 2.57 22.05
N ALA A 92 -0.11 1.62 21.50
CA ALA A 92 -1.57 1.56 21.70
C ALA A 92 -1.92 1.57 23.19
N ARG A 93 -1.24 0.74 24.00
CA ARG A 93 -1.41 0.72 25.46
C ARG A 93 -1.09 2.06 26.11
N ALA A 94 0.01 2.70 25.72
CA ALA A 94 0.38 4.00 26.27
C ALA A 94 -0.64 5.11 25.92
N VAL A 95 -1.28 5.03 24.75
CA VAL A 95 -2.38 5.93 24.35
C VAL A 95 -3.63 5.67 25.22
N GLU A 96 -3.99 4.40 25.41
CA GLU A 96 -5.12 3.98 26.26
C GLU A 96 -4.90 4.40 27.72
N ASP A 97 -3.73 4.11 28.30
CA ASP A 97 -3.32 4.51 29.65
C ASP A 97 -3.29 6.04 29.82
N ALA A 98 -3.07 6.77 28.72
CA ALA A 98 -3.08 8.21 28.72
C ALA A 98 -4.50 8.81 28.73
N GLY A 99 -5.55 7.99 28.63
CA GLY A 99 -6.95 8.39 28.56
C GLY A 99 -7.38 8.86 27.17
N LEU A 100 -6.61 8.52 26.12
CA LEU A 100 -6.87 8.87 24.73
C LEU A 100 -7.44 7.66 23.98
N ILE A 101 -8.21 7.90 22.93
CA ILE A 101 -8.72 6.83 22.06
C ILE A 101 -7.65 6.46 21.03
N PHE A 102 -7.24 5.19 20.99
CA PHE A 102 -6.45 4.65 19.90
C PHE A 102 -7.38 4.19 18.75
N VAL A 103 -7.26 4.81 17.58
CA VAL A 103 -8.08 4.47 16.40
C VAL A 103 -7.49 3.22 15.73
N GLY A 104 -7.90 2.05 16.22
CA GLY A 104 -7.45 0.74 15.77
C GLY A 104 -7.92 -0.38 16.71
N PRO A 105 -7.38 -1.59 16.57
CA PRO A 105 -7.64 -2.69 17.51
C PRO A 105 -7.07 -2.38 18.90
N THR A 106 -7.44 -3.18 19.90
CA THR A 106 -6.95 -3.02 21.29
C THR A 106 -5.47 -3.34 21.38
N SER A 107 -4.78 -2.81 22.40
CA SER A 107 -3.36 -3.12 22.61
C SER A 107 -3.11 -4.62 22.84
N GLU A 108 -4.05 -5.34 23.45
CA GLU A 108 -4.05 -6.79 23.61
C GLU A 108 -4.13 -7.53 22.26
N THR A 109 -5.04 -7.13 21.37
CA THR A 109 -5.19 -7.73 20.04
C THR A 109 -3.92 -7.51 19.20
N ILE A 110 -3.34 -6.30 19.24
CA ILE A 110 -2.08 -6.01 18.54
C ILE A 110 -0.94 -6.89 19.09
N ALA A 111 -0.86 -7.07 20.41
CA ALA A 111 0.16 -7.92 21.02
C ALA A 111 0.00 -9.40 20.63
N ALA A 112 -1.24 -9.90 20.65
CA ALA A 112 -1.54 -11.30 20.32
C ALA A 112 -1.22 -11.64 18.86
N MET A 113 -1.44 -10.70 17.93
CA MET A 113 -1.17 -10.90 16.50
C MET A 113 0.25 -10.54 16.08
N GLY A 114 0.96 -9.71 16.86
CA GLY A 114 2.37 -9.41 16.64
C GLY A 114 3.32 -10.57 16.99
N ASP A 115 2.89 -11.50 17.84
CA ASP A 115 3.62 -12.74 18.12
C ASP A 115 3.21 -13.82 17.11
N LYS A 116 4.16 -14.21 16.25
CA LYS A 116 3.89 -15.19 15.17
C LYS A 116 3.46 -16.56 15.68
N THR A 117 3.98 -16.99 16.83
CA THR A 117 3.68 -18.31 17.40
C THR A 117 2.29 -18.29 18.00
N GLU A 118 1.98 -17.25 18.77
CA GLU A 118 0.65 -17.05 19.37
C GLU A 118 -0.42 -16.83 18.30
N ALA A 119 -0.13 -16.03 17.27
CA ALA A 119 -1.02 -15.82 16.12
C ALA A 119 -1.33 -17.16 15.43
N ARG A 120 -0.31 -17.95 15.08
CA ARG A 120 -0.50 -19.27 14.45
C ARG A 120 -1.32 -20.21 15.33
N ARG A 121 -1.05 -20.25 16.64
CA ARG A 121 -1.80 -21.07 17.61
C ARG A 121 -3.28 -20.69 17.66
N ARG A 122 -3.58 -19.38 17.68
CA ARG A 122 -4.96 -18.86 17.67
C ARG A 122 -5.66 -19.16 16.36
N MET A 123 -5.01 -18.91 15.22
CA MET A 123 -5.56 -19.20 13.90
C MET A 123 -5.88 -20.69 13.73
N SER A 124 -4.96 -21.57 14.13
CA SER A 124 -5.19 -23.01 14.13
C SER A 124 -6.37 -23.42 15.02
N SER A 125 -6.45 -22.86 16.24
CA SER A 125 -7.55 -23.11 17.18
C SER A 125 -8.90 -22.62 16.64
N ALA A 126 -8.90 -21.57 15.82
CA ALA A 126 -10.08 -20.99 15.16
C ALA A 126 -10.45 -21.70 13.84
N GLY A 127 -9.74 -22.77 13.47
CA GLY A 127 -10.01 -23.49 12.22
C GLY A 127 -9.69 -22.67 10.96
N VAL A 128 -8.72 -21.75 11.07
CA VAL A 128 -8.17 -21.03 9.92
C VAL A 128 -7.04 -21.89 9.34
N PRO A 129 -7.08 -22.22 8.04
CA PRO A 129 -6.01 -23.01 7.41
C PRO A 129 -4.65 -22.31 7.57
N ILE A 130 -3.66 -23.03 8.09
CA ILE A 130 -2.26 -22.58 8.19
C ILE A 130 -1.39 -23.41 7.26
N VAL A 131 -0.26 -22.88 6.81
CA VAL A 131 0.67 -23.64 5.94
C VAL A 131 1.05 -24.94 6.67
N PRO A 132 0.86 -26.13 6.06
CA PRO A 132 1.24 -27.39 6.67
C PRO A 132 2.70 -27.35 7.05
N GLY A 133 2.97 -27.57 8.32
CA GLY A 133 4.29 -27.42 8.90
C GLY A 133 4.27 -27.91 10.33
N MET A 134 5.44 -27.98 10.94
CA MET A 134 5.55 -28.28 12.37
C MET A 134 4.76 -27.24 13.20
N THR A 135 4.54 -27.43 14.48
CA THR A 135 4.13 -26.31 15.38
C THR A 135 5.21 -25.97 16.38
N GLU A 136 6.19 -26.86 16.50
CA GLU A 136 7.33 -26.77 17.40
C GLU A 136 8.63 -26.66 16.58
N THR A 137 9.66 -26.13 17.20
CA THR A 137 10.98 -26.06 16.57
C THR A 137 11.60 -27.44 16.51
N VAL A 138 12.29 -27.73 15.41
CA VAL A 138 13.12 -28.92 15.23
C VAL A 138 14.58 -28.56 15.47
N CYS A 139 15.21 -29.29 16.38
CA CYS A 139 16.62 -29.09 16.74
C CYS A 139 17.55 -30.14 16.11
N ASP A 140 17.00 -31.21 15.53
CA ASP A 140 17.78 -32.28 14.92
C ASP A 140 17.24 -32.74 13.56
N VAL A 141 18.13 -33.38 12.79
CA VAL A 141 17.86 -33.86 11.43
C VAL A 141 16.84 -35.00 11.42
N ALA A 142 16.74 -35.79 12.50
CA ALA A 142 15.80 -36.91 12.56
C ALA A 142 14.35 -36.43 12.63
N ALA A 143 14.09 -35.45 13.50
CA ALA A 143 12.81 -34.77 13.60
C ALA A 143 12.49 -34.01 12.30
N ALA A 144 13.48 -33.35 11.69
CA ALA A 144 13.33 -32.72 10.39
C ALA A 144 12.90 -33.71 9.28
N ARG A 145 13.49 -34.90 9.26
CA ARG A 145 13.17 -35.95 8.29
C ARG A 145 11.77 -36.51 8.47
N ALA A 146 11.33 -36.70 9.71
CA ALA A 146 9.96 -37.11 10.01
C ALA A 146 8.95 -36.03 9.55
N ALA A 147 9.24 -34.75 9.84
CA ALA A 147 8.42 -33.63 9.38
C ALA A 147 8.25 -33.60 7.87
N ALA A 148 9.36 -33.66 7.14
CA ALA A 148 9.35 -33.55 5.69
C ALA A 148 8.66 -34.74 5.02
N ALA A 149 8.68 -35.92 5.66
CA ALA A 149 7.94 -37.09 5.19
C ALA A 149 6.42 -36.94 5.37
N ASP A 150 5.97 -36.29 6.45
CA ASP A 150 4.55 -36.01 6.71
C ASP A 150 4.00 -34.87 5.83
N ILE A 151 4.77 -33.78 5.70
CA ILE A 151 4.40 -32.61 4.90
C ILE A 151 4.46 -32.92 3.39
N GLY A 152 5.43 -33.72 2.96
CA GLY A 152 5.76 -33.95 1.55
C GLY A 152 6.67 -32.86 0.96
N PHE A 153 7.55 -33.26 0.04
CA PHE A 153 8.46 -32.35 -0.65
C PHE A 153 7.77 -31.63 -1.82
N PRO A 154 8.21 -30.40 -2.19
CA PRO A 154 9.29 -29.63 -1.57
C PRO A 154 8.89 -29.00 -0.22
N VAL A 155 9.86 -28.88 0.69
CA VAL A 155 9.68 -28.21 2.00
C VAL A 155 10.60 -27.01 2.14
N LEU A 156 10.20 -26.05 2.96
CA LEU A 156 10.95 -24.86 3.30
C LEU A 156 11.46 -24.97 4.74
N LEU A 157 12.77 -24.95 4.90
CA LEU A 157 13.44 -24.78 6.19
C LEU A 157 13.49 -23.29 6.53
N LYS A 158 13.08 -22.90 7.74
CA LYS A 158 13.12 -21.53 8.24
C LYS A 158 13.74 -21.48 9.64
N ALA A 159 14.58 -20.50 9.91
CA ALA A 159 15.03 -20.20 11.27
C ALA A 159 13.88 -19.60 12.11
N SER A 160 13.72 -20.02 13.36
CA SER A 160 12.63 -19.54 14.23
C SER A 160 12.80 -18.06 14.62
N ALA A 161 14.03 -17.66 14.96
CA ALA A 161 14.40 -16.27 15.23
C ALA A 161 14.66 -15.43 13.96
N GLY A 162 14.43 -16.00 12.77
CA GLY A 162 14.83 -15.40 11.49
C GLY A 162 13.85 -14.36 10.93
N GLY A 163 14.39 -13.35 10.25
CA GLY A 163 13.64 -12.36 9.48
C GLY A 163 14.39 -11.91 8.22
N GLY A 164 13.66 -11.50 7.18
CA GLY A 164 14.24 -10.88 5.98
C GLY A 164 15.03 -11.80 5.05
N GLY A 165 14.60 -13.06 4.85
CA GLY A 165 15.23 -13.95 3.87
C GLY A 165 16.35 -14.86 4.38
N LYS A 166 16.94 -14.52 5.52
CA LYS A 166 18.13 -15.21 6.07
C LYS A 166 17.75 -16.47 6.84
N GLY A 167 18.49 -17.55 6.65
CA GLY A 167 18.18 -18.85 7.26
C GLY A 167 16.95 -19.55 6.67
N MET A 168 16.59 -19.24 5.41
CA MET A 168 15.54 -19.95 4.67
C MET A 168 16.14 -20.80 3.55
N ARG A 169 15.75 -22.08 3.45
CA ARG A 169 16.20 -22.98 2.37
C ARG A 169 15.08 -23.88 1.88
N VAL A 170 14.88 -23.89 0.57
CA VAL A 170 14.02 -24.88 -0.09
C VAL A 170 14.78 -26.20 -0.17
N VAL A 171 14.10 -27.29 0.16
CA VAL A 171 14.59 -28.66 0.04
C VAL A 171 13.64 -29.39 -0.88
N GLU A 172 14.13 -29.84 -2.03
CA GLU A 172 13.29 -30.50 -3.03
C GLU A 172 13.16 -32.01 -2.80
N SER A 173 14.07 -32.60 -2.03
CA SER A 173 14.07 -34.05 -1.81
C SER A 173 14.76 -34.49 -0.51
N GLY A 174 14.41 -35.68 -0.03
CA GLY A 174 14.96 -36.28 1.20
C GLY A 174 16.50 -36.40 1.27
N PRO A 175 17.23 -36.69 0.18
CA PRO A 175 18.70 -36.73 0.18
C PRO A 175 19.38 -35.37 0.45
N GLU A 176 18.70 -34.26 0.22
CA GLU A 176 19.25 -32.91 0.40
C GLU A 176 19.00 -32.35 1.79
N LEU A 177 17.98 -32.89 2.49
CA LEU A 177 17.47 -32.35 3.74
C LEU A 177 18.53 -32.19 4.82
N GLU A 178 19.36 -33.21 5.05
CA GLU A 178 20.38 -33.20 6.11
C GLU A 178 21.41 -32.09 5.89
N ARG A 179 21.99 -32.00 4.68
CA ARG A 179 22.94 -30.94 4.34
C ARG A 179 22.30 -29.55 4.39
N ALA A 180 21.06 -29.42 3.93
CA ALA A 180 20.34 -28.15 3.93
C ALA A 180 20.00 -27.69 5.36
N PHE A 181 19.57 -28.62 6.23
CA PHE A 181 19.24 -28.37 7.62
C PHE A 181 20.44 -27.88 8.41
N GLU A 182 21.55 -28.61 8.37
CA GLU A 182 22.77 -28.19 9.08
C GLU A 182 23.32 -26.85 8.57
N ALA A 183 23.22 -26.59 7.27
CA ALA A 183 23.65 -25.32 6.70
C ALA A 183 22.77 -24.15 7.16
N ALA A 184 21.44 -24.34 7.15
CA ALA A 184 20.50 -23.34 7.63
C ALA A 184 20.66 -23.10 9.14
N GLN A 185 20.89 -24.14 9.93
CA GLN A 185 21.13 -24.05 11.37
C GLN A 185 22.40 -23.23 11.70
N ARG A 186 23.52 -23.50 11.01
CA ARG A 186 24.75 -22.71 11.18
C ARG A 186 24.57 -21.25 10.82
N GLU A 187 23.80 -20.98 9.75
CA GLU A 187 23.48 -19.63 9.31
C GLU A 187 22.58 -18.90 10.32
N ALA A 188 21.57 -19.59 10.85
CA ALA A 188 20.67 -19.08 11.88
C ALA A 188 21.43 -18.74 13.18
N LEU A 189 22.26 -19.67 13.65
CA LEU A 189 23.09 -19.46 14.83
C LEU A 189 24.06 -18.28 14.67
N ALA A 190 24.70 -18.16 13.50
CA ALA A 190 25.64 -17.07 13.22
C ALA A 190 24.94 -15.71 13.09
N ALA A 191 23.72 -15.68 12.54
CA ALA A 191 22.99 -14.44 12.29
C ALA A 191 22.16 -13.98 13.50
N PHE A 192 21.60 -14.92 14.27
CA PHE A 192 20.56 -14.66 15.27
C PHE A 192 20.89 -15.21 16.67
N GLY A 193 21.96 -16.00 16.82
CA GLY A 193 22.31 -16.62 18.10
C GLY A 193 21.36 -17.74 18.53
N ASP A 194 20.48 -18.18 17.63
CA ASP A 194 19.46 -19.21 17.84
C ASP A 194 19.52 -20.19 16.65
N ASP A 195 19.66 -21.47 16.95
CA ASP A 195 19.81 -22.56 16.00
C ASP A 195 18.51 -23.37 15.80
N SER A 196 17.41 -22.89 16.39
CA SER A 196 16.10 -23.51 16.25
C SER A 196 15.53 -23.31 14.85
N MET A 197 15.16 -24.43 14.24
CA MET A 197 14.63 -24.49 12.88
C MET A 197 13.17 -24.88 12.88
N TYR A 198 12.48 -24.57 11.79
CA TYR A 198 11.09 -24.92 11.54
C TYR A 198 10.94 -25.36 10.08
N ILE A 199 10.01 -26.29 9.82
CA ILE A 199 9.76 -26.86 8.49
C ILE A 199 8.30 -26.68 8.14
N GLU A 200 8.05 -26.15 6.94
CA GLU A 200 6.72 -26.03 6.35
C GLU A 200 6.74 -26.45 4.88
N ARG A 201 5.55 -26.69 4.33
CA ARG A 201 5.34 -26.92 2.91
C ARG A 201 5.85 -25.71 2.13
N TYR A 202 6.65 -25.97 1.10
CA TYR A 202 7.10 -24.92 0.22
C TYR A 202 6.05 -24.68 -0.86
N LEU A 203 5.58 -23.44 -0.97
CA LEU A 203 4.73 -22.97 -2.07
C LEU A 203 5.65 -22.33 -3.11
N ASP A 204 5.67 -22.90 -4.32
CA ASP A 204 6.62 -22.47 -5.36
C ASP A 204 6.17 -21.20 -6.08
N ARG A 205 4.87 -21.10 -6.39
CA ARG A 205 4.28 -19.97 -7.11
C ARG A 205 3.02 -19.48 -6.40
N PRO A 206 3.08 -19.17 -5.09
CA PRO A 206 1.90 -18.73 -4.37
C PRO A 206 1.44 -17.37 -4.90
N ARG A 207 0.15 -17.13 -4.74
CA ARG A 207 -0.41 -15.79 -4.81
C ARG A 207 -0.55 -15.23 -3.41
N HIS A 208 -0.37 -13.93 -3.29
CA HIS A 208 -0.68 -13.20 -2.07
C HIS A 208 -2.10 -12.67 -2.18
N ILE A 209 -3.03 -13.33 -1.48
CA ILE A 209 -4.43 -12.91 -1.39
C ILE A 209 -4.71 -12.47 0.02
N GLU A 210 -5.40 -11.35 0.20
CA GLU A 210 -5.71 -10.86 1.54
C GLU A 210 -7.16 -10.43 1.66
N ILE A 211 -7.74 -10.58 2.84
CA ILE A 211 -9.15 -10.29 3.11
C ILE A 211 -9.25 -9.10 4.05
N GLN A 212 -9.97 -8.07 3.62
CA GLN A 212 -10.32 -6.94 4.47
C GLN A 212 -11.34 -7.36 5.51
N VAL A 213 -11.07 -7.12 6.79
CA VAL A 213 -12.04 -7.27 7.88
C VAL A 213 -12.33 -5.92 8.54
N LEU A 214 -13.55 -5.80 9.04
CA LEU A 214 -13.99 -4.67 9.86
C LEU A 214 -14.79 -5.21 11.05
N GLY A 215 -14.37 -4.88 12.27
CA GLY A 215 -15.06 -5.25 13.49
C GLY A 215 -15.45 -4.04 14.34
N ASP A 216 -16.57 -4.12 15.06
CA ASP A 216 -16.99 -3.09 16.02
C ASP A 216 -16.70 -3.48 17.48
N SER A 217 -17.15 -2.65 18.43
CA SER A 217 -16.96 -2.91 19.86
C SER A 217 -18.05 -3.82 20.47
N GLU A 218 -19.05 -4.22 19.70
CA GLU A 218 -20.12 -5.13 20.12
C GLU A 218 -19.84 -6.60 19.72
N GLY A 219 -18.72 -6.84 19.04
CA GLY A 219 -18.30 -8.16 18.58
C GLY A 219 -18.81 -8.51 17.18
N ASN A 220 -19.43 -7.56 16.45
CA ASN A 220 -19.78 -7.80 15.06
C ASN A 220 -18.53 -7.69 14.20
N VAL A 221 -18.33 -8.66 13.30
CA VAL A 221 -17.22 -8.69 12.34
C VAL A 221 -17.75 -9.02 10.95
N VAL A 222 -17.30 -8.29 9.95
CA VAL A 222 -17.59 -8.53 8.52
C VAL A 222 -16.32 -8.53 7.70
N HIS A 223 -16.31 -9.25 6.57
CA HIS A 223 -15.30 -9.10 5.53
C HIS A 223 -15.80 -8.23 4.38
N LEU A 224 -14.90 -7.42 3.81
CA LEU A 224 -15.18 -6.53 2.67
C LEU A 224 -14.62 -7.07 1.34
N GLY A 225 -14.45 -8.39 1.27
CA GLY A 225 -13.91 -9.11 0.12
C GLY A 225 -12.38 -9.16 0.13
N GLU A 226 -11.83 -9.68 -0.97
CA GLU A 226 -10.39 -9.91 -1.12
C GLU A 226 -9.68 -8.86 -1.98
N ARG A 227 -8.36 -8.80 -1.78
CA ARG A 227 -7.40 -8.15 -2.68
C ARG A 227 -6.36 -9.15 -3.15
N GLU A 228 -5.94 -8.99 -4.40
CA GLU A 228 -4.83 -9.70 -5.03
C GLU A 228 -3.60 -8.80 -5.01
N CYS A 229 -2.56 -9.24 -4.31
CA CYS A 229 -1.36 -8.46 -3.98
C CYS A 229 -0.06 -9.15 -4.45
N SER A 230 -0.17 -10.11 -5.36
CA SER A 230 0.98 -10.92 -5.83
C SER A 230 2.05 -10.14 -6.59
N ILE A 231 1.73 -8.97 -7.16
CA ILE A 231 2.72 -8.18 -7.90
C ILE A 231 3.57 -7.41 -6.89
N GLN A 232 4.68 -8.04 -6.50
CA GLN A 232 5.58 -7.54 -5.47
C GLN A 232 7.04 -7.67 -5.87
N ARG A 233 7.90 -6.86 -5.25
CA ARG A 233 9.37 -6.95 -5.34
C ARG A 233 9.95 -7.04 -3.94
N ARG A 234 10.74 -8.08 -3.65
CA ARG A 234 11.36 -8.30 -2.33
C ARG A 234 10.34 -8.16 -1.17
N HIS A 235 9.15 -8.74 -1.36
CA HIS A 235 8.02 -8.68 -0.42
C HIS A 235 7.35 -7.30 -0.26
N GLN A 236 7.72 -6.31 -1.09
CA GLN A 236 7.02 -5.03 -1.17
C GLN A 236 6.01 -5.06 -2.31
N LYS A 237 4.72 -4.94 -1.98
CA LYS A 237 3.62 -4.88 -2.95
C LYS A 237 3.76 -3.63 -3.83
N LEU A 238 3.50 -3.78 -5.13
CA LEU A 238 3.65 -2.72 -6.14
C LEU A 238 2.33 -2.41 -6.85
N ILE A 239 1.53 -3.44 -7.13
CA ILE A 239 0.23 -3.36 -7.77
C ILE A 239 -0.73 -4.29 -7.03
N GLU A 240 -1.91 -3.77 -6.70
CA GLU A 240 -2.96 -4.48 -5.98
C GLU A 240 -4.28 -4.33 -6.74
N GLU A 241 -5.11 -5.38 -6.71
CA GLU A 241 -6.42 -5.33 -7.35
C GLU A 241 -7.52 -6.00 -6.53
N ALA A 242 -8.75 -5.53 -6.69
CA ALA A 242 -9.94 -6.10 -6.06
C ALA A 242 -11.09 -6.18 -7.09
N PRO A 243 -11.83 -7.29 -7.16
CA PRO A 243 -11.53 -8.60 -6.56
C PRO A 243 -10.31 -9.28 -7.21
N SER A 244 -9.88 -10.42 -6.67
CA SER A 244 -8.85 -11.26 -7.30
C SER A 244 -9.38 -11.86 -8.61
N PRO A 245 -8.58 -11.89 -9.69
CA PRO A 245 -9.00 -12.46 -10.97
C PRO A 245 -9.07 -13.99 -10.98
N VAL A 246 -8.52 -14.67 -9.97
CA VAL A 246 -8.39 -16.14 -9.97
C VAL A 246 -9.30 -16.87 -8.99
N LEU A 247 -9.83 -16.18 -7.98
CA LEU A 247 -10.66 -16.86 -6.99
C LEU A 247 -12.04 -17.19 -7.55
N SER A 248 -12.40 -18.47 -7.44
CA SER A 248 -13.78 -18.91 -7.62
C SER A 248 -14.70 -18.28 -6.55
N PRO A 249 -16.02 -18.19 -6.80
CA PRO A 249 -16.98 -17.77 -5.78
C PRO A 249 -16.89 -18.57 -4.48
N GLU A 250 -16.63 -19.88 -4.59
CA GLU A 250 -16.51 -20.80 -3.46
C GLU A 250 -15.23 -20.50 -2.64
N ALA A 251 -14.09 -20.37 -3.30
CA ALA A 251 -12.82 -20.04 -2.64
C ALA A 251 -12.90 -18.68 -1.94
N ARG A 252 -13.48 -17.68 -2.62
CA ARG A 252 -13.72 -16.35 -2.06
C ARG A 252 -14.57 -16.39 -0.78
N THR A 253 -15.65 -17.17 -0.81
CA THR A 253 -16.53 -17.35 0.36
C THR A 253 -15.77 -18.02 1.50
N ALA A 254 -15.07 -19.13 1.22
CA ALA A 254 -14.30 -19.86 2.23
C ALA A 254 -13.19 -19.02 2.87
N MET A 255 -12.48 -18.21 2.07
CA MET A 255 -11.45 -17.29 2.57
C MET A 255 -12.05 -16.15 3.38
N GLY A 256 -13.18 -15.58 2.94
CA GLY A 256 -13.93 -14.56 3.67
C GLY A 256 -14.34 -15.04 5.06
N GLU A 257 -14.97 -16.22 5.12
CA GLU A 257 -15.37 -16.84 6.39
C GLU A 257 -14.18 -17.18 7.29
N ALA A 258 -13.06 -17.64 6.71
CA ALA A 258 -11.83 -17.89 7.46
C ALA A 258 -11.25 -16.61 8.07
N ALA A 259 -11.30 -15.49 7.33
CA ALA A 259 -10.86 -14.19 7.83
C ALA A 259 -11.77 -13.63 8.94
N VAL A 260 -13.09 -13.84 8.83
CA VAL A 260 -14.03 -13.48 9.91
C VAL A 260 -13.72 -14.30 11.17
N ARG A 261 -13.57 -15.63 11.07
CA ARG A 261 -13.19 -16.47 12.22
C ARG A 261 -11.85 -16.05 12.83
N ALA A 262 -10.87 -15.67 12.00
CA ALA A 262 -9.58 -15.16 12.45
C ALA A 262 -9.75 -13.90 13.31
N ALA A 263 -10.55 -12.95 12.85
CA ALA A 263 -10.82 -11.70 13.55
C ALA A 263 -11.66 -11.90 14.82
N GLU A 264 -12.68 -12.76 14.79
CA GLU A 264 -13.48 -13.12 15.97
C GLU A 264 -12.62 -13.77 17.07
N ALA A 265 -11.65 -14.62 16.71
CA ALA A 265 -10.77 -15.31 17.66
C ALA A 265 -9.85 -14.38 18.47
N VAL A 266 -9.79 -13.10 18.11
CA VAL A 266 -8.97 -12.08 18.78
C VAL A 266 -9.77 -10.83 19.16
N ASP A 267 -11.10 -10.94 19.18
CA ASP A 267 -12.03 -9.85 19.51
C ASP A 267 -11.70 -8.57 18.70
N TYR A 268 -11.49 -8.74 17.39
CA TYR A 268 -10.92 -7.69 16.56
C TYR A 268 -11.84 -6.47 16.43
N ARG A 269 -11.27 -5.28 16.64
CA ARG A 269 -11.94 -3.97 16.53
C ARG A 269 -11.27 -3.10 15.47
N GLY A 270 -12.07 -2.37 14.69
CA GLY A 270 -11.61 -1.47 13.64
C GLY A 270 -11.32 -2.21 12.33
N ALA A 271 -10.55 -1.59 11.45
CA ALA A 271 -10.13 -2.18 10.19
C ALA A 271 -8.86 -3.02 10.35
N GLY A 272 -8.81 -4.17 9.70
CA GLY A 272 -7.65 -5.06 9.66
C GLY A 272 -7.64 -5.91 8.41
N THR A 273 -6.54 -6.61 8.20
CA THR A 273 -6.43 -7.51 7.04
C THR A 273 -5.86 -8.84 7.45
N VAL A 274 -6.47 -9.92 6.98
CA VAL A 274 -5.96 -11.28 7.10
C VAL A 274 -5.31 -11.68 5.78
N GLU A 275 -4.01 -11.91 5.79
CA GLU A 275 -3.22 -12.26 4.59
C GLU A 275 -3.10 -13.78 4.45
N PHE A 276 -3.19 -14.26 3.21
CA PHE A 276 -3.11 -15.67 2.83
C PHE A 276 -2.17 -15.88 1.65
N LEU A 277 -1.48 -17.03 1.66
CA LEU A 277 -0.88 -17.59 0.45
C LEU A 277 -1.88 -18.53 -0.22
N TYR A 278 -2.12 -18.34 -1.51
CA TYR A 278 -3.05 -19.14 -2.32
C TYR A 278 -2.30 -19.89 -3.42
N GLN A 279 -2.49 -21.21 -3.53
CA GLN A 279 -1.96 -22.03 -4.63
C GLN A 279 -2.82 -23.29 -4.79
N ASP A 280 -3.08 -23.70 -6.04
CA ASP A 280 -3.80 -24.95 -6.36
C ASP A 280 -5.17 -25.09 -5.66
N ASP A 281 -5.92 -23.98 -5.58
CA ASP A 281 -7.21 -23.87 -4.89
C ASP A 281 -7.17 -24.10 -3.36
N GLU A 282 -5.97 -24.12 -2.79
CA GLU A 282 -5.72 -24.12 -1.35
C GLU A 282 -5.24 -22.74 -0.89
N PHE A 283 -5.63 -22.34 0.33
CA PHE A 283 -5.17 -21.10 0.95
C PHE A 283 -4.66 -21.33 2.36
N TYR A 284 -3.70 -20.52 2.77
CA TYR A 284 -2.97 -20.68 4.02
C TYR A 284 -2.70 -19.34 4.66
N PHE A 285 -3.10 -19.17 5.92
CA PHE A 285 -2.86 -17.97 6.70
C PHE A 285 -1.36 -17.66 6.76
N LEU A 286 -1.04 -16.41 6.42
CA LEU A 286 0.31 -15.87 6.45
C LEU A 286 0.49 -15.00 7.69
N GLU A 287 -0.31 -13.94 7.81
CA GLU A 287 -0.30 -13.00 8.92
C GLU A 287 -1.61 -12.22 9.01
N MET A 288 -1.77 -11.44 10.07
CA MET A 288 -2.85 -10.46 10.19
C MET A 288 -2.23 -9.09 10.44
N ASN A 289 -2.50 -8.15 9.54
CA ASN A 289 -2.11 -6.76 9.68
C ASN A 289 -3.15 -6.07 10.56
N THR A 290 -2.79 -5.69 11.78
CA THR A 290 -3.72 -5.14 12.79
C THR A 290 -3.92 -3.64 12.62
N ARG A 291 -4.11 -3.20 11.37
CA ARG A 291 -4.21 -1.80 10.95
C ARG A 291 -4.80 -1.70 9.55
N LEU A 292 -5.06 -0.47 9.10
CA LEU A 292 -5.31 -0.19 7.69
C LEU A 292 -4.07 -0.50 6.83
N GLN A 293 -4.29 -0.80 5.56
CA GLN A 293 -3.24 -1.02 4.57
C GLN A 293 -3.26 0.05 3.48
N VAL A 294 -2.17 0.13 2.71
CA VAL A 294 -1.96 1.13 1.65
C VAL A 294 -3.04 0.97 0.58
N GLU A 295 -3.29 -0.29 0.21
CA GLU A 295 -4.19 -0.80 -0.83
C GLU A 295 -5.69 -0.86 -0.42
N HIS A 296 -6.06 -0.31 0.74
CA HIS A 296 -7.47 -0.20 1.12
C HIS A 296 -8.38 0.47 0.06
N PRO A 297 -7.95 1.45 -0.77
CA PRO A 297 -8.81 2.11 -1.73
C PRO A 297 -9.41 1.17 -2.78
N VAL A 298 -8.73 0.08 -3.16
CA VAL A 298 -9.32 -0.85 -4.14
C VAL A 298 -10.54 -1.56 -3.57
N THR A 299 -10.55 -1.85 -2.26
CA THR A 299 -11.71 -2.38 -1.55
C THR A 299 -12.81 -1.33 -1.41
N GLU A 300 -12.47 -0.10 -1.07
CA GLU A 300 -13.46 0.99 -0.97
C GLU A 300 -14.19 1.21 -2.30
N LEU A 301 -13.47 1.19 -3.43
CA LEU A 301 -14.05 1.46 -4.75
C LEU A 301 -14.96 0.33 -5.24
N VAL A 302 -14.70 -0.93 -4.88
CA VAL A 302 -15.58 -2.04 -5.28
C VAL A 302 -16.75 -2.25 -4.31
N THR A 303 -16.62 -1.90 -3.04
CA THR A 303 -17.68 -2.11 -2.03
C THR A 303 -18.53 -0.86 -1.79
N GLY A 304 -17.97 0.33 -2.00
CA GLY A 304 -18.58 1.61 -1.61
C GLY A 304 -18.46 1.91 -0.11
N VAL A 305 -17.69 1.12 0.64
CA VAL A 305 -17.48 1.30 2.09
C VAL A 305 -16.24 2.15 2.33
N ASP A 306 -16.38 3.30 2.98
CA ASP A 306 -15.24 4.14 3.40
C ASP A 306 -14.61 3.57 4.67
N LEU A 307 -13.41 2.99 4.53
CA LEU A 307 -12.76 2.25 5.61
C LEU A 307 -12.25 3.18 6.73
N VAL A 308 -11.80 4.37 6.39
CA VAL A 308 -11.25 5.32 7.37
C VAL A 308 -12.37 6.00 8.15
N ASP A 309 -13.48 6.35 7.50
CA ASP A 309 -14.69 6.80 8.19
C ASP A 309 -15.16 5.74 9.19
N TRP A 310 -15.22 4.46 8.77
CA TRP A 310 -15.58 3.37 9.67
C TRP A 310 -14.61 3.18 10.83
N GLN A 311 -13.31 3.34 10.63
CA GLN A 311 -12.35 3.34 11.75
C GLN A 311 -12.69 4.42 12.78
N LEU A 312 -13.04 5.63 12.34
CA LEU A 312 -13.41 6.75 13.22
C LEU A 312 -14.75 6.52 13.93
N ARG A 313 -15.72 5.91 13.25
CA ARG A 313 -17.04 5.53 13.79
C ARG A 313 -16.91 4.46 14.87
N VAL A 314 -16.22 3.36 14.56
CA VAL A 314 -15.97 2.28 15.52
C VAL A 314 -15.17 2.79 16.72
N ALA A 315 -14.14 3.61 16.51
CA ALA A 315 -13.39 4.22 17.61
C ALA A 315 -14.23 5.20 18.43
N SER A 316 -15.31 5.75 17.86
CA SER A 316 -16.30 6.56 18.58
C SER A 316 -17.36 5.74 19.31
N GLY A 317 -17.31 4.41 19.23
CA GLY A 317 -18.24 3.47 19.86
C GLY A 317 -19.49 3.17 19.02
N GLU A 318 -19.50 3.50 17.72
CA GLU A 318 -20.61 3.13 16.83
C GLU A 318 -20.51 1.65 16.44
N ALA A 319 -21.65 0.94 16.46
CA ALA A 319 -21.78 -0.41 15.91
C ALA A 319 -21.86 -0.37 14.38
N LEU A 320 -21.53 -1.48 13.72
CA LEU A 320 -21.74 -1.63 12.29
C LEU A 320 -23.23 -1.52 11.96
N ASP A 321 -23.57 -0.73 10.94
CA ASP A 321 -24.96 -0.51 10.49
C ASP A 321 -25.35 -1.38 9.29
N PHE A 322 -24.49 -2.34 8.94
CA PHE A 322 -24.65 -3.28 7.84
C PHE A 322 -24.14 -4.67 8.24
N ARG A 323 -24.58 -5.69 7.51
CA ARG A 323 -24.25 -7.10 7.75
C ARG A 323 -23.47 -7.68 6.58
N GLN A 324 -22.98 -8.91 6.72
CA GLN A 324 -22.18 -9.56 5.68
C GLN A 324 -22.93 -9.69 4.35
N GLU A 325 -24.24 -9.92 4.40
CA GLU A 325 -25.13 -10.02 3.24
C GLU A 325 -25.29 -8.70 2.45
N ASP A 326 -24.99 -7.55 3.06
CA ASP A 326 -25.07 -6.23 2.42
C ASP A 326 -23.79 -5.89 1.62
N VAL A 327 -22.69 -6.62 1.86
CA VAL A 327 -21.40 -6.36 1.23
C VAL A 327 -21.37 -6.96 -0.18
N VAL A 328 -21.33 -6.09 -1.18
CA VAL A 328 -21.27 -6.50 -2.59
C VAL A 328 -20.11 -5.81 -3.30
N MET A 329 -19.17 -6.61 -3.84
CA MET A 329 -18.12 -6.09 -4.72
C MET A 329 -18.67 -5.86 -6.14
N LYS A 330 -18.59 -4.62 -6.61
CA LYS A 330 -19.07 -4.19 -7.93
C LYS A 330 -17.91 -3.71 -8.78
N GLY A 331 -17.76 -4.32 -9.95
CA GLY A 331 -16.70 -3.98 -10.89
C GLY A 331 -15.34 -4.49 -10.44
N HIS A 332 -14.29 -3.76 -10.81
CA HIS A 332 -12.90 -4.12 -10.58
C HIS A 332 -12.08 -2.85 -10.35
N SER A 333 -11.22 -2.88 -9.35
CA SER A 333 -10.33 -1.79 -8.99
C SER A 333 -8.87 -2.24 -9.02
N ILE A 334 -7.98 -1.36 -9.47
CA ILE A 334 -6.52 -1.59 -9.51
C ILE A 334 -5.85 -0.37 -8.90
N GLU A 335 -4.88 -0.58 -8.03
CA GLU A 335 -3.99 0.42 -7.46
C GLU A 335 -2.56 0.17 -7.94
N CYS A 336 -1.86 1.25 -8.28
CA CYS A 336 -0.42 1.26 -8.53
C CYS A 336 0.25 2.22 -7.54
N ARG A 337 1.24 1.72 -6.80
CA ARG A 337 2.07 2.54 -5.90
C ARG A 337 3.09 3.35 -6.70
N ILE A 338 2.89 4.65 -6.82
CA ILE A 338 3.84 5.54 -7.50
C ILE A 338 4.95 5.90 -6.50
N THR A 339 6.13 5.32 -6.70
CA THR A 339 7.30 5.51 -5.83
C THR A 339 8.37 6.31 -6.55
N SER A 340 9.20 7.03 -5.79
CA SER A 340 10.41 7.70 -6.26
C SER A 340 11.56 6.71 -6.37
N GLU A 341 11.42 5.71 -7.25
CA GLU A 341 12.43 4.71 -7.54
C GLU A 341 12.54 4.53 -9.04
N ASP A 342 13.75 4.34 -9.56
CA ASP A 342 14.00 4.09 -10.99
C ASP A 342 13.97 2.57 -11.27
N PRO A 343 12.93 2.04 -11.93
CA PRO A 343 12.84 0.60 -12.22
C PRO A 343 13.99 0.10 -13.10
N SER A 344 14.52 0.93 -13.99
CA SER A 344 15.59 0.57 -14.93
C SER A 344 16.96 0.46 -14.26
N ALA A 345 17.14 1.15 -13.14
CA ALA A 345 18.27 0.99 -12.25
C ALA A 345 18.00 -0.05 -11.13
N GLY A 346 17.01 -0.93 -11.31
CA GLY A 346 16.65 -1.94 -10.32
C GLY A 346 15.94 -1.37 -9.09
N PHE A 347 15.13 -0.33 -9.27
CA PHE A 347 14.44 0.44 -8.24
C PHE A 347 15.41 1.07 -7.23
N LEU A 348 16.42 1.78 -7.71
CA LEU A 348 17.21 2.65 -6.84
C LEU A 348 16.37 3.88 -6.47
N PRO A 349 16.41 4.33 -5.20
CA PRO A 349 15.72 5.55 -4.78
C PRO A 349 16.17 6.77 -5.60
N SER A 350 15.20 7.57 -6.02
CA SER A 350 15.38 8.85 -6.69
C SER A 350 14.98 9.98 -5.75
N THR A 351 15.88 10.94 -5.56
CA THR A 351 15.66 12.11 -4.70
C THR A 351 15.82 13.39 -5.47
N GLY A 352 15.15 14.45 -5.01
CA GLY A 352 15.25 15.76 -5.63
C GLY A 352 13.95 16.55 -5.51
N LEU A 353 13.96 17.72 -6.11
CA LEU A 353 12.80 18.61 -6.16
C LEU A 353 11.80 18.12 -7.21
N ILE A 354 10.53 17.98 -6.83
CA ILE A 354 9.45 17.80 -7.80
C ILE A 354 9.26 19.12 -8.54
N THR A 355 9.68 19.17 -9.81
CA THR A 355 9.66 20.40 -10.61
C THR A 355 8.35 20.64 -11.35
N ARG A 356 7.58 19.56 -11.57
CA ARG A 356 6.24 19.61 -12.14
C ARG A 356 5.43 18.45 -11.64
N PHE A 357 4.17 18.68 -11.29
CA PHE A 357 3.27 17.62 -10.87
C PHE A 357 1.83 17.82 -11.35
N GLU A 358 1.34 16.90 -12.19
CA GLU A 358 -0.04 16.86 -12.64
C GLU A 358 -0.61 15.45 -12.45
N THR A 359 -1.64 15.35 -11.62
CA THR A 359 -2.32 14.09 -11.34
C THR A 359 -3.34 13.76 -12.42
N PRO A 360 -3.47 12.50 -12.86
CA PRO A 360 -4.47 12.11 -13.83
C PRO A 360 -5.88 12.27 -13.25
N THR A 361 -6.83 12.67 -14.10
CA THR A 361 -8.25 12.83 -13.73
C THR A 361 -9.16 12.02 -14.67
N GLY A 362 -10.46 12.06 -14.43
CA GLY A 362 -11.49 11.45 -15.27
C GLY A 362 -12.31 10.37 -14.56
N PRO A 363 -13.35 9.82 -15.22
CA PRO A 363 -14.25 8.87 -14.59
C PRO A 363 -13.54 7.61 -14.10
N GLY A 364 -13.75 7.27 -12.83
CA GLY A 364 -13.17 6.09 -12.18
C GLY A 364 -11.66 6.18 -11.94
N VAL A 365 -11.10 7.39 -11.81
CA VAL A 365 -9.69 7.61 -11.47
C VAL A 365 -9.63 8.33 -10.12
N ARG A 366 -8.81 7.82 -9.20
CA ARG A 366 -8.56 8.37 -7.87
C ARG A 366 -7.05 8.52 -7.68
N TRP A 367 -6.65 9.60 -7.02
CA TRP A 367 -5.28 9.86 -6.63
C TRP A 367 -5.21 10.17 -5.13
N ASP A 368 -4.46 9.36 -4.40
CA ASP A 368 -4.18 9.55 -2.98
C ASP A 368 -2.66 9.82 -2.85
N GLY A 369 -2.28 11.09 -2.72
CA GLY A 369 -0.87 11.50 -2.72
C GLY A 369 -0.44 12.26 -1.48
N GLY A 370 0.85 12.14 -1.15
CA GLY A 370 1.49 12.80 -0.01
C GLY A 370 2.53 13.85 -0.41
N VAL A 371 2.57 14.25 -1.67
CA VAL A 371 3.54 15.21 -2.23
C VAL A 371 2.86 16.26 -3.12
N ALA A 372 3.57 17.36 -3.40
CA ALA A 372 3.12 18.43 -4.27
C ALA A 372 4.28 18.95 -5.14
N GLU A 373 3.97 19.74 -6.16
CA GLU A 373 5.00 20.48 -6.91
C GLU A 373 5.80 21.39 -5.95
N GLY A 374 7.13 21.41 -6.11
CA GLY A 374 8.04 22.11 -5.21
C GLY A 374 8.41 21.34 -3.94
N PHE A 375 7.89 20.13 -3.73
CA PHE A 375 8.30 19.27 -2.62
C PHE A 375 9.66 18.60 -2.90
N GLU A 376 10.53 18.52 -1.90
CA GLU A 376 11.82 17.84 -1.99
C GLU A 376 11.70 16.40 -1.49
N VAL A 377 11.85 15.44 -2.41
CA VAL A 377 11.89 14.01 -2.09
C VAL A 377 13.26 13.67 -1.52
N SER A 378 13.29 13.10 -0.32
CA SER A 378 14.51 12.75 0.41
C SER A 378 14.65 11.24 0.63
N LEU A 379 15.84 10.80 1.07
CA LEU A 379 16.10 9.40 1.46
C LEU A 379 15.66 9.07 2.90
N HIS A 380 15.05 10.01 3.63
CA HIS A 380 14.75 9.82 5.04
C HIS A 380 13.55 8.90 5.30
N TYR A 381 12.65 8.78 4.32
CA TYR A 381 11.37 8.06 4.44
C TYR A 381 11.17 7.09 3.29
N ASP A 382 10.04 6.38 3.33
CA ASP A 382 9.61 5.51 2.24
C ASP A 382 9.45 6.30 0.92
N PRO A 383 9.71 5.67 -0.24
CA PRO A 383 9.69 6.36 -1.53
C PRO A 383 8.29 6.59 -2.09
N LEU A 384 7.20 6.20 -1.42
CA LEU A 384 5.84 6.39 -1.92
C LEU A 384 5.50 7.89 -2.07
N LEU A 385 5.25 8.31 -3.32
CA LEU A 385 4.80 9.65 -3.67
C LEU A 385 3.27 9.75 -3.63
N GLY A 386 2.61 8.69 -4.07
CA GLY A 386 1.17 8.55 -4.02
C GLY A 386 0.68 7.25 -4.66
N LYS A 387 -0.63 7.07 -4.62
CA LYS A 387 -1.33 5.89 -5.11
C LYS A 387 -2.22 6.32 -6.25
N LEU A 388 -2.05 5.67 -7.40
CA LEU A 388 -2.95 5.84 -8.53
C LEU A 388 -3.92 4.68 -8.54
N ILE A 389 -5.21 4.97 -8.36
CA ILE A 389 -6.25 3.96 -8.25
C ILE A 389 -7.28 4.17 -9.36
N VAL A 390 -7.72 3.08 -9.98
CA VAL A 390 -8.80 3.13 -10.96
C VAL A 390 -9.87 2.10 -10.65
N HIS A 391 -11.11 2.42 -10.98
CA HIS A 391 -12.26 1.51 -10.91
C HIS A 391 -12.95 1.40 -12.28
N ALA A 392 -13.45 0.21 -12.60
CA ALA A 392 -14.18 -0.07 -13.83
C ALA A 392 -15.24 -1.17 -13.64
N PRO A 393 -16.25 -1.27 -14.51
CA PRO A 393 -17.16 -2.42 -14.54
C PRO A 393 -16.48 -3.79 -14.77
N THR A 394 -15.32 -3.84 -15.43
CA THR A 394 -14.58 -5.09 -15.70
C THR A 394 -13.09 -4.90 -15.52
N ARG A 395 -12.37 -5.97 -15.17
CA ARG A 395 -10.91 -5.97 -15.05
C ARG A 395 -10.21 -5.45 -16.30
N ALA A 396 -10.61 -5.92 -17.49
CA ALA A 396 -10.02 -5.47 -18.75
C ALA A 396 -10.14 -3.95 -18.95
N LEU A 397 -11.29 -3.37 -18.60
CA LEU A 397 -11.48 -1.92 -18.65
C LEU A 397 -10.73 -1.19 -17.55
N ALA A 398 -10.57 -1.79 -16.35
CA ALA A 398 -9.73 -1.24 -15.29
C ALA A 398 -8.26 -1.17 -15.75
N ILE A 399 -7.74 -2.21 -16.39
CA ILE A 399 -6.38 -2.24 -16.96
C ILE A 399 -6.22 -1.13 -18.02
N SER A 400 -7.14 -1.03 -18.99
CA SER A 400 -7.11 0.05 -19.99
C SER A 400 -7.21 1.43 -19.36
N ARG A 401 -8.04 1.58 -18.32
CA ARG A 401 -8.17 2.84 -17.57
C ARG A 401 -6.89 3.18 -16.83
N MET A 402 -6.24 2.22 -16.18
CA MET A 402 -4.97 2.40 -15.47
C MET A 402 -3.87 2.80 -16.44
N ALA A 403 -3.73 2.11 -17.57
CA ALA A 403 -2.76 2.44 -18.62
C ALA A 403 -2.88 3.91 -19.06
N ARG A 404 -4.10 4.35 -19.39
CA ARG A 404 -4.37 5.75 -19.77
C ARG A 404 -4.13 6.74 -18.62
N ALA A 405 -4.38 6.35 -17.37
CA ALA A 405 -4.10 7.21 -16.22
C ALA A 405 -2.60 7.39 -15.99
N LEU A 406 -1.82 6.31 -16.13
CA LEU A 406 -0.36 6.35 -16.05
C LEU A 406 0.24 7.19 -17.18
N ASP A 407 -0.29 7.10 -18.41
CA ASP A 407 0.14 7.94 -19.54
C ASP A 407 -0.13 9.45 -19.31
N ALA A 408 -1.11 9.78 -18.46
CA ALA A 408 -1.49 11.16 -18.13
C ALA A 408 -0.85 11.69 -16.84
N LEU A 409 -0.15 10.84 -16.08
CA LEU A 409 0.56 11.25 -14.87
C LEU A 409 1.84 12.00 -15.26
N VAL A 410 1.96 13.26 -14.84
CA VAL A 410 3.17 14.06 -15.04
C VAL A 410 3.85 14.25 -13.69
N LEU A 411 5.05 13.72 -13.55
CA LEU A 411 5.89 13.93 -12.38
C LEU A 411 7.32 14.18 -12.85
N GLY A 412 7.79 15.41 -12.72
CA GLY A 412 9.10 15.86 -13.17
C GLY A 412 10.06 16.10 -12.01
N GLY A 413 11.37 15.92 -12.26
CA GLY A 413 12.44 16.21 -11.31
C GLY A 413 12.95 14.99 -10.52
N VAL A 414 12.15 13.93 -10.42
CA VAL A 414 12.56 12.64 -9.85
C VAL A 414 12.07 11.50 -10.75
N GLU A 415 12.81 10.39 -10.77
CA GLU A 415 12.41 9.16 -11.46
C GLU A 415 11.32 8.44 -10.67
N THR A 416 10.44 7.73 -11.37
CA THR A 416 9.30 7.05 -10.73
C THR A 416 9.02 5.64 -11.25
N SER A 417 8.32 4.85 -10.43
CA SER A 417 7.85 3.51 -10.79
C SER A 417 6.72 3.49 -11.84
N ALA A 418 6.17 4.65 -12.24
CA ALA A 418 5.02 4.74 -13.14
C ALA A 418 5.26 4.06 -14.50
N SER A 419 6.48 4.14 -15.04
CA SER A 419 6.83 3.51 -16.32
C SER A 419 6.78 1.98 -16.26
N PHE A 420 7.21 1.39 -15.14
CA PHE A 420 7.12 -0.05 -14.89
C PHE A 420 5.65 -0.48 -14.84
N HIS A 421 4.83 0.20 -14.03
CA HIS A 421 3.40 -0.09 -13.94
C HIS A 421 2.71 -0.02 -15.30
N ARG A 422 3.10 0.97 -16.12
CA ARG A 422 2.52 1.14 -17.45
C ARG A 422 2.83 -0.01 -18.38
N ARG A 423 4.04 -0.59 -18.30
CA ARG A 423 4.43 -1.79 -19.04
C ARG A 423 3.66 -3.02 -18.54
N VAL A 424 3.48 -3.17 -17.23
CA VAL A 424 2.66 -4.25 -16.63
C VAL A 424 1.22 -4.24 -17.18
N MET A 425 0.58 -3.07 -17.35
CA MET A 425 -0.78 -3.00 -17.90
C MET A 425 -0.92 -3.54 -19.34
N ASN A 426 0.19 -3.65 -20.07
CA ASN A 426 0.24 -4.21 -21.43
C ASN A 426 0.76 -5.66 -21.47
N GLU A 427 1.25 -6.18 -20.35
CA GLU A 427 1.87 -7.51 -20.28
C GLU A 427 0.79 -8.62 -20.28
N THR A 428 1.06 -9.72 -20.97
CA THR A 428 0.11 -10.79 -21.28
C THR A 428 -0.28 -11.59 -20.04
N ASP A 429 0.68 -11.97 -19.20
CA ASP A 429 0.47 -12.71 -17.96
C ASP A 429 -0.34 -11.87 -16.95
N PHE A 430 -0.03 -10.58 -16.80
CA PHE A 430 -0.83 -9.66 -15.99
C PHE A 430 -2.27 -9.55 -16.50
N ARG A 431 -2.46 -9.37 -17.82
CA ARG A 431 -3.80 -9.22 -18.42
C ARG A 431 -4.64 -10.49 -18.34
N SER A 432 -4.02 -11.66 -18.47
CA SER A 432 -4.68 -12.96 -18.31
C SER A 432 -4.90 -13.36 -16.85
N GLY A 433 -4.22 -12.69 -15.91
CA GLY A 433 -4.25 -13.04 -14.50
C GLY A 433 -3.25 -14.15 -14.14
N SER A 434 -2.35 -14.56 -15.04
CA SER A 434 -1.38 -15.65 -14.86
C SER A 434 -0.09 -15.16 -14.18
N PHE A 435 -0.15 -14.85 -12.89
CA PHE A 435 1.01 -14.36 -12.14
C PHE A 435 1.09 -14.97 -10.73
N SER A 436 2.20 -14.74 -10.06
CA SER A 436 2.45 -15.15 -8.67
C SER A 436 3.33 -14.11 -8.00
N THR A 437 3.70 -14.34 -6.74
CA THR A 437 4.67 -13.50 -6.02
C THR A 437 6.04 -13.39 -6.69
N ARG A 438 6.32 -14.23 -7.71
CA ARG A 438 7.55 -14.24 -8.50
C ARG A 438 7.46 -13.44 -9.81
N TYR A 439 6.34 -12.75 -10.05
CA TYR A 439 6.08 -12.09 -11.32
C TYR A 439 7.20 -11.15 -11.77
N VAL A 440 7.67 -10.27 -10.89
CA VAL A 440 8.73 -9.30 -11.21
C VAL A 440 10.07 -9.97 -11.51
N GLU A 441 10.37 -11.08 -10.83
CA GLU A 441 11.59 -11.87 -11.05
C GLU A 441 11.55 -12.63 -12.38
N GLN A 442 10.35 -12.98 -12.86
CA GLN A 442 10.12 -13.71 -14.11
C GLN A 442 10.02 -12.78 -15.32
N HIS A 443 9.68 -11.51 -15.10
CA HIS A 443 9.46 -10.50 -16.14
C HIS A 443 10.48 -9.36 -16.05
N THR A 444 11.77 -9.70 -16.01
CA THR A 444 12.86 -8.73 -15.87
C THR A 444 12.90 -7.71 -17.00
N GLU A 445 12.40 -8.08 -18.17
CA GLU A 445 12.28 -7.21 -19.34
C GLU A 445 11.32 -6.02 -19.11
N LEU A 446 10.44 -6.09 -18.09
CA LEU A 446 9.61 -4.95 -17.68
C LEU A 446 10.39 -3.90 -16.88
N LEU A 447 11.60 -4.23 -16.42
CA LEU A 447 12.47 -3.30 -15.71
C LEU A 447 13.27 -2.44 -16.68
N GLU A 448 13.52 -2.95 -17.89
CA GLU A 448 14.29 -2.25 -18.92
C GLU A 448 13.56 -1.00 -19.44
N SER A 449 14.33 0.05 -19.75
CA SER A 449 13.76 1.24 -20.41
C SER A 449 13.47 0.94 -21.89
N ASP A 450 12.40 1.51 -22.44
CA ASP A 450 12.07 1.39 -23.87
C ASP A 450 13.22 1.93 -24.75
N VAL A 451 13.97 2.90 -24.22
CA VAL A 451 15.18 3.45 -24.85
C VAL A 451 16.26 2.38 -25.04
N ALA A 452 16.32 1.34 -24.20
CA ALA A 452 17.27 0.23 -24.34
C ALA A 452 16.77 -0.86 -25.31
N ARG A 453 15.44 -1.07 -25.43
CA ARG A 453 14.84 -2.07 -26.33
C ARG A 453 14.79 -1.60 -27.79
N GLU A 454 14.68 -0.30 -28.03
CA GLU A 454 14.66 0.31 -29.37
C GLU A 454 16.03 0.85 -29.84
N VAL A 455 17.16 0.32 -29.34
CA VAL A 455 18.49 0.67 -29.88
C VAL A 455 18.86 -0.28 -31.02
N PRO A 456 18.60 0.03 -32.30
CA PRO A 456 19.50 -0.44 -33.33
C PRO A 456 20.88 0.15 -33.04
N ALA A 457 21.95 -0.60 -33.28
CA ALA A 457 23.34 -0.19 -32.98
C ALA A 457 23.82 1.06 -33.77
N ASP A 458 22.95 1.73 -34.52
CA ASP A 458 23.23 3.00 -35.17
C ASP A 458 22.77 4.18 -34.28
N GLY A 459 23.60 5.22 -34.16
CA GLY A 459 23.40 6.35 -33.22
C GLY A 459 22.22 7.29 -33.53
N THR A 460 21.15 6.81 -34.17
CA THR A 460 20.07 7.64 -34.72
C THR A 460 19.12 8.16 -33.62
N THR A 461 18.96 7.43 -32.52
CA THR A 461 18.04 7.76 -31.41
C THR A 461 18.52 8.93 -30.54
N GLY A 462 19.84 9.11 -30.38
CA GLY A 462 20.40 10.28 -29.69
C GLY A 462 20.02 11.59 -30.39
N THR A 463 19.98 11.56 -31.72
CA THR A 463 19.58 12.69 -32.57
C THR A 463 18.09 12.98 -32.45
N LEU A 464 17.23 11.96 -32.39
CA LEU A 464 15.78 12.11 -32.20
C LEU A 464 15.41 12.66 -30.83
N ARG A 465 16.05 12.17 -29.76
CA ARG A 465 15.85 12.69 -28.40
C ARG A 465 16.37 14.13 -28.28
N ALA A 466 17.55 14.43 -28.84
CA ALA A 466 18.07 15.79 -28.90
C ALA A 466 17.15 16.71 -29.70
N ALA A 467 16.60 16.24 -30.83
CA ALA A 467 15.65 17.00 -31.65
C ALA A 467 14.31 17.23 -30.92
N ALA A 468 13.79 16.24 -30.20
CA ALA A 468 12.56 16.38 -29.42
C ALA A 468 12.74 17.35 -28.24
N VAL A 469 13.87 17.27 -27.53
CA VAL A 469 14.24 18.22 -26.47
C VAL A 469 14.42 19.62 -27.05
N ALA A 470 15.13 19.75 -28.17
CA ALA A 470 15.30 21.04 -28.84
C ALA A 470 13.96 21.63 -29.31
N ALA A 471 13.06 20.81 -29.87
CA ALA A 471 11.73 21.24 -30.28
C ALA A 471 10.88 21.69 -29.09
N ALA A 472 10.92 20.95 -27.97
CA ALA A 472 10.21 21.33 -26.75
C ALA A 472 10.74 22.64 -26.15
N LEU A 473 12.07 22.83 -26.13
CA LEU A 473 12.69 24.07 -25.69
C LEU A 473 12.36 25.25 -26.60
N LEU A 474 12.36 25.04 -27.92
CA LEU A 474 11.97 26.06 -28.90
C LEU A 474 10.49 26.44 -28.79
N GLU A 475 9.61 25.48 -28.54
CA GLU A 475 8.19 25.72 -28.31
C GLU A 475 7.95 26.49 -27.01
N GLU A 476 8.65 26.14 -25.92
CA GLU A 476 8.61 26.87 -24.66
C GLU A 476 9.16 28.30 -24.81
N GLU A 477 10.27 28.47 -25.53
CA GLU A 477 10.81 29.79 -25.86
C GLU A 477 9.85 30.59 -26.74
N HIS A 478 9.20 29.94 -27.70
CA HIS A 478 8.18 30.56 -28.55
C HIS A 478 6.98 31.02 -27.72
N ARG A 479 6.47 30.19 -26.80
CA ARG A 479 5.41 30.58 -25.85
C ARG A 479 5.82 31.75 -24.98
N ARG A 480 7.04 31.76 -24.44
CA ARG A 480 7.55 32.88 -23.62
C ARG A 480 7.68 34.17 -24.43
N ARG A 481 8.07 34.09 -25.70
CA ARG A 481 8.18 35.24 -26.61
C ARG A 481 6.83 35.74 -27.14
N HIS A 482 5.85 34.85 -27.26
CA HIS A 482 4.52 35.14 -27.84
C HIS A 482 3.39 35.17 -26.81
N CYS A 483 3.70 35.02 -25.52
CA CYS A 483 2.80 35.41 -24.44
C CYS A 483 2.52 36.91 -24.59
N THR A 484 1.37 37.21 -25.19
CA THR A 484 0.76 38.53 -25.17
C THR A 484 0.63 38.95 -23.71
N PRO A 485 1.03 40.17 -23.32
CA PRO A 485 0.87 40.60 -21.93
C PRO A 485 -0.58 40.38 -21.50
N ARG A 486 -0.77 39.63 -20.40
CA ARG A 486 -2.05 39.61 -19.68
C ARG A 486 -2.38 41.08 -19.39
N ILE A 487 -3.55 41.49 -19.89
CA ILE A 487 -4.23 42.79 -19.75
C ILE A 487 -3.53 43.69 -18.71
N GLY A 488 -2.82 44.71 -19.21
CA GLY A 488 -2.26 45.76 -18.37
C GLY A 488 -3.35 46.53 -17.63
N VAL A 489 -2.99 47.05 -16.45
CA VAL A 489 -3.84 47.76 -15.47
C VAL A 489 -4.41 49.10 -15.97
N ASN A 490 -4.48 49.33 -17.28
CA ASN A 490 -5.12 50.52 -17.86
C ASN A 490 -6.30 50.09 -18.74
N GLY A 491 -7.50 50.19 -18.18
CA GLY A 491 -8.77 49.81 -18.80
C GLY A 491 -9.12 50.58 -20.07
N SER A 492 -8.51 50.20 -21.19
CA SER A 492 -9.10 50.40 -22.51
C SER A 492 -9.74 49.09 -22.97
N ASN A 493 -11.06 49.14 -23.17
CA ASN A 493 -11.87 48.05 -23.68
C ASN A 493 -11.47 47.74 -25.13
N SER A 494 -10.51 46.85 -25.34
CA SER A 494 -10.39 46.11 -26.60
C SER A 494 -11.00 44.72 -26.41
N LEU A 495 -12.08 44.48 -27.14
CA LEU A 495 -12.79 43.19 -27.15
C LEU A 495 -11.81 42.07 -27.54
N SER A 496 -11.88 40.93 -26.83
CA SER A 496 -11.01 39.79 -27.12
C SER A 496 -11.26 39.24 -28.54
N ALA A 497 -10.19 38.72 -29.16
CA ALA A 497 -10.22 38.15 -30.50
C ALA A 497 -11.26 37.02 -30.69
N TRP A 498 -11.67 36.36 -29.60
CA TRP A 498 -12.74 35.36 -29.60
C TRP A 498 -14.15 35.93 -29.85
N ARG A 499 -14.41 37.19 -29.47
CA ARG A 499 -15.68 37.87 -29.80
C ARG A 499 -15.68 38.50 -31.20
N ALA A 500 -14.51 38.77 -31.78
CA ALA A 500 -14.39 39.31 -33.14
C ALA A 500 -14.57 38.23 -34.23
N ALA A 501 -14.38 36.95 -33.88
CA ALA A 501 -14.52 35.82 -34.81
C ALA A 501 -15.96 35.30 -34.98
N VAL A 502 -16.94 35.89 -34.29
CA VAL A 502 -18.35 35.47 -34.39
C VAL A 502 -19.20 36.65 -34.86
N GLY A 503 -19.52 36.68 -36.15
CA GLY A 503 -20.66 37.41 -36.69
C GLY A 503 -21.35 36.56 -37.75
N PRO A 504 -22.64 36.78 -38.09
CA PRO A 504 -23.62 37.71 -37.53
C PRO A 504 -24.94 36.98 -37.18
N TRP A 505 -25.23 36.73 -35.90
CA TRP A 505 -26.61 36.52 -35.46
C TRP A 505 -27.06 37.80 -34.77
N GLY A 506 -27.21 38.84 -35.58
CA GLY A 506 -27.89 40.06 -35.21
C GLY A 506 -29.40 39.81 -35.18
N GLY A 507 -29.97 39.80 -33.99
CA GLY A 507 -31.39 40.04 -33.77
C GLY A 507 -31.51 41.07 -32.66
N GLU A 508 -31.73 42.33 -33.02
CA GLU A 508 -32.03 43.39 -32.04
C GLU A 508 -33.43 43.18 -31.45
N PRO A 509 -33.63 43.52 -30.16
CA PRO A 509 -34.94 43.49 -29.53
C PRO A 509 -35.78 44.72 -29.91
N ARG A 510 -37.05 44.50 -30.25
CA ARG A 510 -38.13 45.48 -30.05
C ARG A 510 -38.98 45.06 -28.86
#